data_AF-A0A0F9HZQ8-F1
#
_entry.id   AF-A0A0F9HZQ8-F1
#
_cell.length_a   1.000
_cell.length_b   1.000
_cell.length_c   1.000
_cell.angle_alpha   90.00
_cell.angle_beta   90.00
_cell.angle_gamma   90.00
#
_symmetry.space_group_name_H-M   'P 1'
#
loop_
_entity.id
_entity.type
_entity.pdbx_description
1 polymer ?
#
loop_
_entity_poly.entity_id
_entity_poly.type
_entity_poly.pdbx_seq_one_letter_code
_entity_poly.pdbx_strand_id
1 'polypeptide(L)'
;MSKCFNGLYCIHLELTSRCNKNCWMCGRRKIDSEYPEIAMNYDDMDFYLVKRIGEQLPGGVVVQFHNNGEPLLYPNLEKQSICSR
;
A
#
# COMPACT_ATOMS: atom_id res chain seq x y z
N MET A 1 4.04 19.90 -18.80
CA MET A 1 5.35 19.34 -18.38
C MET A 1 5.15 17.85 -18.14
N SER A 2 5.84 16.98 -18.87
CA SER A 2 5.84 15.55 -18.52
C SER A 2 6.55 15.40 -17.18
N LYS A 3 5.86 14.91 -16.16
CA LYS A 3 6.50 14.52 -14.89
C LYS A 3 7.39 13.32 -15.21
N CYS A 4 8.69 13.55 -15.37
CA CYS A 4 9.65 12.47 -15.62
C CYS A 4 10.28 12.05 -14.30
N PHE A 5 9.82 10.93 -13.74
CA PHE A 5 10.50 10.27 -12.62
C PHE A 5 11.66 9.43 -13.15
N ASN A 6 12.72 10.10 -13.62
CA ASN A 6 13.88 9.42 -14.21
C ASN A 6 14.53 8.48 -13.18
N GLY A 7 14.59 7.19 -13.50
CA GLY A 7 15.18 6.15 -12.64
C GLY A 7 14.22 5.58 -11.57
N LEU A 8 13.01 6.10 -11.41
CA LEU A 8 12.01 5.50 -10.55
C LEU A 8 11.40 4.28 -11.26
N TYR A 9 11.86 3.09 -10.89
CA TYR A 9 11.37 1.84 -11.50
C TYR A 9 10.24 1.19 -10.70
N CYS A 10 10.14 1.45 -9.39
CA CYS A 10 9.19 0.79 -8.51
C CYS A 10 8.71 1.69 -7.39
N ILE A 11 7.43 1.58 -7.06
CA ILE A 11 6.84 2.13 -5.84
C ILE A 11 6.21 1.03 -4.99
N HIS A 12 6.23 1.24 -3.69
CA HIS A 12 5.67 0.33 -2.69
C HIS A 12 4.53 1.05 -1.97
N LEU A 13 3.32 0.49 -2.00
CA LEU A 13 2.14 1.08 -1.39
C LEU A 13 1.51 0.10 -0.39
N GLU A 14 1.31 0.57 0.83
CA GLU A 14 0.51 -0.12 1.83
C GLU A 14 -0.95 0.25 1.65
N LEU A 15 -1.72 -0.60 0.95
CA LEU A 15 -3.15 -0.34 0.72
C LEU A 15 -4.00 -0.52 1.97
N THR A 16 -3.61 -1.47 2.81
CA THR A 16 -4.28 -1.77 4.06
C THR A 16 -3.23 -2.14 5.07
N SER A 17 -3.44 -1.69 6.30
CA SER A 17 -2.72 -2.19 7.45
C SER A 17 -3.40 -3.43 8.06
N ARG A 18 -4.47 -4.00 7.49
CA ARG A 18 -5.06 -5.23 8.05
C ARG A 18 -4.26 -6.44 7.59
N CYS A 19 -4.06 -7.41 8.48
CA CYS A 19 -3.39 -8.68 8.16
C CYS A 19 -4.08 -9.82 8.90
N ASN A 20 -4.39 -10.91 8.20
CA ASN A 20 -5.03 -12.10 8.76
C ASN A 20 -4.03 -13.21 9.10
N LYS A 21 -2.72 -12.92 9.06
CA LYS A 21 -1.64 -13.84 9.44
C LYS A 21 -1.10 -13.49 10.82
N ASN A 22 -0.54 -14.48 11.51
CA ASN A 22 0.11 -14.28 12.81
C ASN A 22 1.59 -14.69 12.77
N CYS A 23 2.36 -14.07 11.87
CA CYS A 23 3.76 -14.45 11.64
C CYS A 23 4.64 -14.01 12.81
N TRP A 24 5.40 -14.94 13.39
CA TRP A 24 6.32 -14.70 14.51
C TRP A 24 7.45 -13.72 14.19
N MET A 25 7.85 -13.64 12.91
CA MET A 25 8.92 -12.78 12.41
C MET A 25 8.44 -11.41 11.90
N CYS A 26 7.14 -11.11 12.02
CA CYS A 26 6.60 -9.84 11.51
C CYS A 26 6.98 -8.69 12.44
N GLY A 27 7.79 -7.75 11.94
CA GLY A 27 8.29 -6.62 12.72
C GLY A 27 7.17 -5.76 13.34
N ARG A 28 6.01 -5.67 12.68
CA ARG A 28 4.83 -4.99 13.22
C ARG A 28 4.34 -5.55 14.55
N ARG A 29 4.53 -6.85 14.84
CA ARG A 29 4.08 -7.43 16.12
C ARG A 29 4.76 -6.82 17.32
N LYS A 30 6.01 -6.39 17.16
CA LYS A 30 6.73 -5.64 18.18
C LYS A 30 6.06 -4.27 18.41
N ILE A 31 5.72 -3.56 17.33
CA ILE A 31 5.06 -2.25 17.41
C ILE A 31 3.65 -2.36 17.99
N ASP A 32 2.85 -3.34 17.54
CA ASP A 32 1.51 -3.61 18.08
C ASP A 32 1.55 -3.82 19.61
N SER A 33 2.61 -4.46 20.11
CA SER A 33 2.79 -4.78 21.53
C SER A 33 3.39 -3.63 22.35
N GLU A 34 4.36 -2.91 21.79
CA GLU A 34 5.11 -1.86 22.50
C GLU A 34 4.44 -0.48 22.40
N TYR A 35 3.67 -0.24 21.34
CA TYR A 35 3.06 1.04 20.99
C TYR A 35 1.60 0.86 20.50
N PRO A 36 0.69 0.38 21.37
CA PRO A 36 -0.69 0.09 20.99
C PRO A 36 -1.43 1.32 20.44
N GLU A 37 -1.05 2.53 20.82
CA GLU A 37 -1.59 3.78 20.30
C GLU A 37 -1.33 3.98 18.81
N ILE A 38 -0.23 3.43 18.28
CA ILE A 38 0.05 3.45 16.84
C ILE A 38 -0.89 2.46 16.13
N ALA A 39 -1.09 1.29 16.74
CA ALA A 39 -1.97 0.26 16.19
C ALA A 39 -3.44 0.68 16.15
N MET A 40 -3.87 1.59 17.04
CA MET A 40 -5.20 2.19 17.01
C MET A 40 -5.47 3.05 15.77
N ASN A 41 -4.42 3.51 15.08
CA ASN A 41 -4.53 4.37 13.89
C ASN A 41 -4.38 3.58 12.57
N TYR A 42 -4.42 2.25 12.64
CA TYR A 42 -4.35 1.40 11.47
C TYR A 42 -5.64 1.42 10.67
N ASP A 43 -5.51 1.70 9.38
CA ASP A 43 -6.63 1.77 8.46
C ASP A 43 -6.25 1.32 7.05
N ASP A 44 -7.23 1.41 6.16
CA ASP A 44 -7.12 1.27 4.73
C ASP A 44 -6.80 2.62 4.07
N MET A 45 -5.94 2.62 3.05
CA MET A 45 -5.67 3.83 2.26
C MET A 45 -6.94 4.26 1.53
N ASP A 46 -7.29 5.55 1.62
CA ASP A 46 -8.43 6.10 0.91
C ASP A 46 -8.36 5.80 -0.60
N PHE A 47 -9.47 5.32 -1.17
CA PHE A 47 -9.50 4.87 -2.55
C PHE A 47 -9.25 6.01 -3.55
N TYR A 48 -9.73 7.22 -3.25
CA TYR A 48 -9.51 8.37 -4.11
C TYR A 48 -8.05 8.82 -4.09
N LEU A 49 -7.37 8.71 -2.94
CA LEU A 49 -5.93 8.88 -2.86
C LEU A 49 -5.18 7.86 -3.72
N VAL A 50 -5.54 6.57 -3.66
CA VAL A 50 -4.92 5.53 -4.50
C VAL A 50 -5.10 5.85 -6.00
N LYS A 51 -6.30 6.28 -6.40
CA LYS A 51 -6.57 6.73 -7.77
C LYS A 51 -5.69 7.91 -8.18
N ARG A 52 -5.57 8.92 -7.32
CA ARG A 52 -4.71 10.10 -7.56
C ARG A 52 -3.23 9.76 -7.63
N ILE A 53 -2.77 8.73 -6.91
CA ILE A 53 -1.40 8.22 -7.06
C ILE A 53 -1.25 7.62 -8.46
N GLY A 54 -2.16 6.73 -8.86
CA GLY A 54 -2.15 6.11 -10.19
C GLY A 54 -2.13 7.13 -11.35
N GLU A 55 -2.91 8.21 -11.27
CA GLU A 55 -2.94 9.29 -12.28
C GLU A 55 -1.61 10.05 -12.42
N GLN A 56 -0.72 9.98 -11.42
CA GLN A 56 0.56 10.67 -11.43
C GLN A 56 1.71 9.77 -11.88
N LEU A 57 1.53 8.45 -11.92
CA LEU A 57 2.60 7.52 -12.28
C LEU A 57 2.74 7.41 -13.80
N PRO A 58 3.97 7.56 -14.33
CA PRO A 58 4.23 7.26 -15.73
C PRO A 58 4.13 5.74 -15.96
N GLY A 59 3.81 5.37 -17.21
CA GLY A 59 3.87 3.96 -17.62
C GLY A 59 5.29 3.38 -17.45
N GLY A 60 5.37 2.09 -17.16
CA GLY A 60 6.64 1.37 -16.95
C GLY A 60 7.13 1.35 -15.50
N VAL A 61 6.44 2.01 -14.56
CA VAL A 61 6.71 1.89 -13.13
C VAL A 61 5.99 0.66 -12.57
N VAL A 62 6.72 -0.18 -11.84
CA VAL A 62 6.15 -1.33 -11.12
C VAL A 62 5.50 -0.82 -9.82
N VAL A 63 4.25 -1.19 -9.59
CA VAL A 63 3.56 -0.89 -8.33
C VAL A 63 3.43 -2.17 -7.53
N GLN A 64 4.00 -2.19 -6.33
CA GLN A 64 3.92 -3.32 -5.40
C GLN A 64 3.03 -2.97 -4.21
N PHE A 65 2.03 -3.80 -3.95
CA PHE A 65 1.16 -3.66 -2.78
C PHE A 65 1.66 -4.56 -1.65
N HIS A 66 2.30 -3.98 -0.65
CA HIS A 66 2.76 -4.65 0.56
C HIS A 66 3.22 -3.64 1.61
N ASN A 67 3.42 -4.12 2.83
CA ASN A 67 4.28 -3.57 3.89
C ASN A 67 4.01 -4.42 5.15
N ASN A 68 3.13 -3.95 6.03
CA ASN A 68 2.76 -4.66 7.26
C ASN A 68 1.33 -5.25 7.23
N GLY A 69 0.54 -4.91 6.22
CA GLY A 69 -0.76 -5.53 5.94
C GLY A 69 -0.72 -6.58 4.83
N GLU A 70 -1.86 -7.23 4.64
CA GLU A 70 -2.15 -8.17 3.58
C GLU A 70 -2.95 -7.45 2.49
N PRO A 71 -2.38 -7.16 1.31
CA PRO A 71 -3.03 -6.37 0.27
C PRO A 71 -4.37 -6.97 -0.19
N LEU A 72 -4.52 -8.30 -0.15
CA LEU A 72 -5.77 -8.98 -0.53
C LEU A 72 -6.95 -8.68 0.40
N LEU A 73 -6.72 -8.08 1.58
CA LEU A 73 -7.79 -7.65 2.48
C LEU A 73 -8.30 -6.24 2.19
N TYR A 74 -7.66 -5.49 1.29
CA TYR A 74 -8.08 -4.14 0.93
C TYR A 74 -9.43 -4.18 0.17
N PRO A 75 -10.49 -3.48 0.62
CA PRO A 75 -11.86 -3.71 0.13
C PRO A 75 -12.13 -3.24 -1.30
N ASN A 76 -11.21 -2.46 -1.89
CA ASN A 76 -11.35 -1.89 -3.22
C ASN A 76 -10.23 -2.36 -4.15
N LEU A 77 -9.54 -3.45 -3.82
CA LEU A 77 -8.43 -3.96 -4.64
C LEU A 77 -8.90 -4.30 -6.06
N GLU A 78 -10.08 -4.89 -6.19
CA GLU A 78 -10.73 -5.22 -7.46
C GLU A 78 -11.12 -3.99 -8.28
N LYS A 79 -11.30 -2.84 -7.63
CA LYS A 79 -11.65 -1.57 -8.29
C LYS A 79 -10.43 -0.82 -8.80
N GLN A 80 -9.21 -1.24 -8.43
CA GLN A 80 -7.98 -0.62 -8.89
C GLN A 80 -7.64 -1.07 -10.31
N SER A 81 -8.13 -0.34 -11.30
CA SER A 81 -7.71 -0.44 -12.70
C SER A 81 -6.36 0.23 -12.99
N ILE A 82 -5.52 0.44 -11.96
CA ILE A 82 -4.26 1.19 -12.03
C ILE A 82 -3.24 0.54 -13.00
N CYS A 83 -3.35 -0.75 -13.27
CA CYS A 83 -2.41 -1.48 -14.14
C CYS A 83 -2.94 -1.87 -15.53
N SER A 84 -4.18 -1.54 -15.90
CA SER A 84 -4.71 -1.86 -17.24
C SER A 84 -4.62 -0.65 -18.17
N ARG A 85 -3.43 -0.44 -18.74
CA ARG A 85 -3.22 0.26 -20.02
C ARG A 85 -2.25 -0.52 -20.88
#